data_AF-A0A4Z1BYQ5-F1
#
_entry.id   AF-A0A4Z1BYQ5-F1
#
_cell.length_a   1.000
_cell.length_b   1.000
_cell.length_c   1.000
_cell.angle_alpha   90.00
_cell.angle_beta   90.00
_cell.angle_gamma   90.00
#
_symmetry.space_group_name_H-M   'P 1'
#
loop_
_entity.id
_entity.type
_entity.pdbx_description
1 polymer ?
#
loop_
_entity_poly.entity_id
_entity_poly.type
_entity_poly.pdbx_seq_one_letter_code
_entity_poly.pdbx_strand_id
1 'polypeptide(L)'
;MTTRPSGGASIAPHAALVGHFSYRPDADAWSWSDGMFRIHGFEPGQVVPTMELVMSHIHPDDREAAWESREAALERDEPFSFVHRITTAAGCLRVVVAAGHLERHDETAAIVGHLIDITDVRQDAVARELDGAVEDFVEHRAVIEQAKGVLVQLYSVGPDTAWAILRAFSADSNRKVRDIAGLLVVAAGDNLTPTRGRSPSPHVMLQRLYADAPGTAAQSG
;
A
#
# COMPACT_ATOMS: atom_id res chain seq x y z
N MET A 1 -39.22 -8.39 22.68
CA MET A 1 -38.67 -8.92 21.42
C MET A 1 -38.22 -7.71 20.62
N THR A 2 -36.97 -7.29 20.79
CA THR A 2 -36.44 -6.03 20.25
C THR A 2 -35.60 -6.36 19.03
N THR A 3 -36.14 -6.13 17.84
CA THR A 3 -35.42 -6.27 16.57
C THR A 3 -34.52 -5.05 16.38
N ARG A 4 -33.22 -5.28 16.36
CA ARG A 4 -32.19 -4.28 16.01
C ARG A 4 -32.13 -4.19 14.48
N PRO A 5 -32.23 -3.01 13.84
CA PRO A 5 -32.01 -2.91 12.40
C PRO A 5 -30.51 -2.99 12.12
N SER A 6 -30.11 -4.02 11.37
CA SER A 6 -28.77 -4.19 10.83
C SER A 6 -28.63 -3.33 9.58
N GLY A 7 -28.38 -2.03 9.75
CA GLY A 7 -27.98 -1.13 8.67
C GLY A 7 -26.47 -1.24 8.43
N GLY A 8 -26.03 -2.28 7.72
CA GLY A 8 -24.72 -2.26 7.10
C GLY A 8 -24.81 -1.34 5.89
N ALA A 9 -24.32 -0.10 6.01
CA ALA A 9 -24.18 0.79 4.86
C ALA A 9 -23.22 0.11 3.87
N SER A 10 -23.77 -0.41 2.78
CA SER A 10 -22.98 -0.83 1.63
C SER A 10 -22.33 0.44 1.07
N ILE A 11 -21.02 0.57 1.30
CA ILE A 11 -20.21 1.58 0.62
C ILE A 11 -20.06 1.08 -0.81
N ALA A 12 -20.96 1.50 -1.69
CA ALA A 12 -20.75 1.33 -3.12
C ALA A 12 -19.49 2.13 -3.49
N PRO A 13 -18.56 1.57 -4.29
CA PRO A 13 -17.37 2.30 -4.73
C PRO A 13 -17.80 3.60 -5.42
N HIS A 14 -17.23 4.74 -5.03
CA HIS A 14 -17.48 5.98 -5.72
C HIS A 14 -16.88 5.82 -7.12
N ALA A 15 -17.72 5.89 -8.17
CA ALA A 15 -17.22 5.81 -9.54
C ALA A 15 -16.15 6.88 -9.73
N ALA A 16 -14.96 6.50 -10.23
CA ALA A 16 -13.85 7.43 -10.42
C ALA A 16 -14.34 8.66 -11.18
N LEU A 17 -14.29 9.82 -10.53
CA LEU A 17 -14.74 11.07 -11.15
C LEU A 17 -13.68 11.48 -12.17
N VAL A 18 -14.13 11.75 -13.40
CA VAL A 18 -13.27 12.22 -14.49
C VAL A 18 -13.76 13.58 -14.96
N GLY A 19 -12.90 14.57 -14.86
CA GLY A 19 -13.07 15.90 -15.43
C GLY A 19 -12.22 16.07 -16.69
N HIS A 20 -12.64 16.99 -17.54
CA HIS A 20 -11.79 17.53 -18.59
C HIS A 20 -11.84 19.04 -18.55
N PHE A 21 -10.76 19.68 -18.99
CA PHE A 21 -10.66 21.12 -19.02
C PHE A 21 -9.94 21.57 -20.28
N SER A 22 -10.18 22.83 -20.64
CA SER A 22 -9.28 23.59 -21.51
C SER A 22 -8.92 24.92 -20.86
N TYR A 23 -7.70 25.38 -21.08
CA TYR A 23 -7.21 26.66 -20.62
C TYR A 23 -6.54 27.42 -21.76
N ARG A 24 -7.06 28.62 -22.03
CA ARG A 24 -6.56 29.55 -23.03
C ARG A 24 -5.75 30.65 -22.33
N PRO A 25 -4.41 30.66 -22.47
CA PRO A 25 -3.55 31.64 -21.79
C PRO A 25 -3.70 33.07 -22.35
N ASP A 26 -4.07 33.22 -23.62
CA ASP A 26 -4.26 34.52 -24.28
C ASP A 26 -5.43 35.32 -23.71
N ALA A 27 -6.51 34.61 -23.34
CA ALA A 27 -7.74 35.18 -22.80
C ALA A 27 -7.89 34.95 -21.28
N ASP A 28 -6.90 34.31 -20.65
CA ASP A 28 -6.97 33.74 -19.30
C ASP A 28 -8.29 32.98 -19.04
N ALA A 29 -8.73 32.21 -20.04
CA ALA A 29 -10.07 31.63 -20.08
C ALA A 29 -10.01 30.12 -19.83
N TRP A 30 -10.78 29.67 -18.85
CA TRP A 30 -10.95 28.25 -18.53
C TRP A 30 -12.31 27.72 -18.99
N SER A 31 -12.32 26.49 -19.47
CA SER A 31 -13.53 25.70 -19.69
C SER A 31 -13.43 24.42 -18.86
N TRP A 32 -14.47 24.13 -18.07
CA TRP A 32 -14.55 22.96 -17.22
C TRP A 32 -15.74 22.11 -17.62
N SER A 33 -15.54 20.79 -17.65
CA SER A 33 -16.65 19.84 -17.74
C SER A 33 -17.38 19.71 -16.40
N ASP A 34 -18.60 19.16 -16.43
CA ASP A 34 -19.34 18.77 -15.23
C ASP A 34 -18.50 17.95 -14.24
N GLY A 35 -17.67 17.03 -14.76
CA GLY A 35 -16.78 16.22 -13.94
C GLY A 35 -15.72 17.06 -13.23
N MET A 36 -15.19 18.08 -13.89
CA MET A 36 -14.20 19.00 -13.31
C MET A 36 -14.81 19.81 -12.16
N PHE A 37 -16.04 20.31 -12.32
CA PHE A 37 -16.81 20.94 -11.24
C PHE A 37 -16.99 19.99 -10.05
N ARG A 38 -17.46 18.77 -10.31
CA ARG A 38 -17.70 17.76 -9.26
C ARG A 38 -16.40 17.34 -8.55
N ILE A 39 -15.28 17.25 -9.25
CA ILE A 39 -13.95 16.97 -8.65
C ILE A 39 -13.52 18.09 -7.70
N HIS A 40 -13.84 19.35 -8.00
CA HIS A 40 -13.56 20.48 -7.11
C HIS A 40 -14.62 20.67 -6.01
N GLY A 41 -15.72 19.90 -6.05
CA GLY A 41 -16.80 19.98 -5.07
C GLY A 41 -17.84 21.06 -5.38
N PHE A 42 -17.98 21.45 -6.65
CA PHE A 42 -18.98 22.39 -7.13
C PHE A 42 -20.03 21.67 -7.97
N GLU A 43 -21.24 22.24 -8.01
CA GLU A 43 -22.22 21.91 -9.05
C GLU A 43 -21.79 22.51 -10.40
N PRO A 44 -22.15 21.88 -11.53
CA PRO A 44 -21.84 22.42 -12.86
C PRO A 44 -22.31 23.86 -13.03
N GLY A 45 -21.39 24.76 -13.39
CA GLY A 45 -21.68 26.19 -13.58
C GLY A 45 -21.86 27.01 -12.30
N GLN A 46 -21.67 26.41 -11.11
CA GLN A 46 -21.77 27.13 -9.82
C GLN A 46 -20.72 28.25 -9.68
N VAL A 47 -19.55 28.06 -10.28
CA VAL A 47 -18.44 29.02 -10.24
C VAL A 47 -17.91 29.27 -11.64
N VAL A 48 -17.25 30.41 -11.83
CA VAL A 48 -16.45 30.68 -13.03
C VAL A 48 -15.03 30.23 -12.73
N PRO A 49 -14.48 29.25 -13.47
CA PRO A 49 -13.12 28.80 -13.23
C PRO A 49 -12.10 29.90 -13.58
N THR A 50 -11.13 30.10 -12.70
CA THR A 50 -10.00 31.01 -12.90
C THR A 50 -8.69 30.31 -12.55
N MET A 51 -7.56 30.87 -13.00
CA MET A 51 -6.25 30.37 -12.59
C MET A 51 -6.08 30.41 -11.07
N GLU A 52 -6.49 31.52 -10.44
CA GLU A 52 -6.47 31.67 -8.99
C GLU A 52 -7.29 30.58 -8.29
N LEU A 53 -8.49 30.29 -8.79
CA LEU A 53 -9.34 29.23 -8.25
C LEU A 53 -8.60 27.89 -8.32
N VAL A 54 -8.12 27.49 -9.51
CA VAL A 54 -7.38 26.23 -9.71
C VAL A 54 -6.22 26.13 -8.72
N MET A 55 -5.37 27.14 -8.65
CA MET A 55 -4.18 27.13 -7.79
C MET A 55 -4.53 27.13 -6.30
N SER A 56 -5.63 27.79 -5.90
CA SER A 56 -6.10 27.80 -4.51
C SER A 56 -6.55 26.41 -4.04
N HIS A 57 -7.13 25.61 -4.93
CA HIS A 57 -7.57 24.25 -4.66
C HIS A 57 -6.41 23.25 -4.60
N ILE A 58 -5.30 23.49 -5.30
CA ILE A 58 -4.10 22.63 -5.21
C ILE A 58 -3.48 22.74 -3.81
N HIS A 59 -3.12 21.60 -3.23
CA HIS A 59 -2.46 21.52 -1.94
C HIS A 59 -1.17 22.37 -1.93
N PRO A 60 -0.87 23.15 -0.88
CA PRO A 60 0.26 24.07 -0.85
C PRO A 60 1.60 23.48 -1.34
N ASP A 61 1.95 22.28 -0.86
CA ASP A 61 3.18 21.58 -1.26
C ASP A 61 3.26 21.19 -2.74
N ASP A 62 2.11 21.09 -3.43
CA ASP A 62 2.04 20.62 -4.81
C ASP A 62 1.92 21.79 -5.81
N ARG A 63 1.74 23.03 -5.32
CA ARG A 63 1.49 24.21 -6.17
C ARG A 63 2.66 24.58 -7.06
N GLU A 64 3.88 24.52 -6.53
CA GLU A 64 5.09 24.86 -7.29
C GLU A 64 5.28 23.91 -8.47
N ALA A 65 5.21 22.60 -8.23
CA ALA A 65 5.33 21.59 -9.28
C ALA A 65 4.22 21.70 -10.34
N ALA A 66 2.98 22.02 -9.93
CA ALA A 66 1.88 22.23 -10.86
C ALA A 66 2.09 23.48 -11.73
N TRP A 67 2.62 24.56 -11.15
CA TRP A 67 2.98 25.77 -11.88
C TRP A 67 4.09 25.53 -12.89
N GLU A 68 5.18 24.87 -12.49
CA GLU A 68 6.29 24.51 -13.37
C GLU A 68 5.84 23.61 -14.53
N SER A 69 4.97 22.63 -14.26
CA SER A 69 4.43 21.75 -15.30
C SER A 69 3.60 22.53 -16.33
N ARG A 70 2.84 23.55 -15.88
CA ARG A 70 2.10 24.45 -16.78
C ARG A 70 3.05 25.28 -17.64
N GLU A 71 4.07 25.90 -17.04
CA GLU A 71 5.03 26.72 -17.79
C GLU A 71 5.79 25.87 -18.82
N ALA A 72 6.22 24.66 -18.45
CA ALA A 72 6.84 23.73 -19.39
C ALA A 72 5.91 23.37 -20.56
N ALA A 73 4.62 23.15 -20.31
CA ALA A 73 3.66 22.88 -21.36
C ALA A 73 3.48 24.08 -22.32
N LEU A 74 3.47 25.31 -21.80
CA LEU A 74 3.30 26.53 -22.60
C LEU A 74 4.54 26.90 -23.42
N GLU A 75 5.71 26.87 -22.78
CA GLU A 75 6.97 27.33 -23.37
C GLU A 75 7.64 26.28 -24.25
N ARG A 76 7.53 25.01 -23.85
CA ARG A 76 8.29 23.90 -24.44
C ARG A 76 7.42 22.88 -25.17
N ASP A 77 6.10 23.09 -25.21
CA ASP A 77 5.13 22.18 -25.84
C ASP A 77 5.16 20.78 -25.20
N GLU A 78 5.56 20.69 -23.92
CA GLU A 78 5.73 19.40 -23.24
C GLU A 78 4.40 18.90 -22.66
N PRO A 79 3.99 17.66 -22.98
CA PRO A 79 2.85 17.05 -22.31
C PRO A 79 3.20 16.78 -20.84
N PHE A 80 2.20 16.91 -19.96
CA PHE A 80 2.36 16.66 -18.53
C PHE A 80 1.47 15.51 -18.07
N SER A 81 1.94 14.78 -17.07
CA SER A 81 1.17 13.80 -16.30
C SER A 81 1.74 13.72 -14.89
N PHE A 82 0.96 14.08 -13.89
CA PHE A 82 1.40 14.05 -12.49
C PHE A 82 0.25 13.79 -11.53
N VAL A 83 0.60 13.17 -10.40
CA VAL A 83 -0.30 12.98 -9.26
C VAL A 83 -0.12 14.15 -8.31
N HIS A 84 -1.20 14.77 -7.88
CA HIS A 84 -1.17 15.80 -6.85
C HIS A 84 -2.43 15.77 -5.99
N ARG A 85 -2.46 16.60 -4.96
CA ARG A 85 -3.59 16.72 -4.04
C ARG A 85 -4.36 18.01 -4.31
N ILE A 86 -5.68 17.93 -4.21
CA ILE A 86 -6.56 19.09 -4.17
C ILE A 86 -7.41 19.08 -2.89
N THR A 87 -7.80 20.26 -2.43
CA THR A 87 -8.81 20.44 -1.38
C THR A 87 -10.09 20.89 -2.05
N THR A 88 -11.20 20.16 -1.90
CA THR A 88 -12.49 20.54 -2.50
C THR A 88 -13.08 21.77 -1.81
N ALA A 89 -14.12 22.36 -2.39
CA ALA A 89 -14.88 23.46 -1.79
C ALA A 89 -15.48 23.10 -0.41
N ALA A 90 -15.72 21.81 -0.17
CA ALA A 90 -16.17 21.29 1.12
C ALA A 90 -15.02 21.02 2.13
N GLY A 91 -13.77 21.30 1.76
CA GLY A 91 -12.59 21.07 2.59
C GLY A 91 -12.08 19.61 2.57
N CYS A 92 -12.60 18.75 1.70
CA CYS A 92 -12.14 17.36 1.59
C CYS A 92 -10.86 17.29 0.76
N LEU A 93 -9.86 16.55 1.24
CA LEU A 93 -8.66 16.25 0.46
C LEU A 93 -8.97 15.17 -0.58
N ARG A 94 -8.59 15.39 -1.83
CA ARG A 94 -8.62 14.39 -2.91
C ARG A 94 -7.22 14.22 -3.50
N VAL A 95 -6.92 12.99 -3.93
CA VAL A 95 -5.72 12.68 -4.71
C VAL A 95 -6.15 12.53 -6.16
N VAL A 96 -5.54 13.30 -7.05
CA VAL A 96 -5.93 13.38 -8.45
C VAL A 96 -4.74 13.17 -9.38
N VAL A 97 -5.01 12.62 -10.56
CA VAL A 97 -4.07 12.59 -11.68
C VAL A 97 -4.46 13.69 -12.66
N ALA A 98 -3.55 14.62 -12.93
CA ALA A 98 -3.67 15.58 -14.01
C ALA A 98 -2.83 15.11 -15.19
N ALA A 99 -3.43 15.05 -16.37
CA ALA A 99 -2.71 14.77 -17.61
C ALA A 99 -3.23 15.68 -18.74
N GLY A 100 -2.33 16.23 -19.53
CA GLY A 100 -2.70 17.18 -20.57
C GLY A 100 -1.53 17.55 -21.47
N HIS A 101 -1.83 18.35 -22.47
CA HIS A 101 -0.85 18.86 -23.44
C HIS A 101 -1.35 20.18 -24.03
N LEU A 102 -0.46 20.86 -24.75
CA LEU A 102 -0.81 22.06 -25.49
C LEU A 102 -1.36 21.67 -26.87
N GLU A 103 -2.55 22.16 -27.20
CA GLU A 103 -3.11 22.13 -28.55
C GLU A 103 -2.97 23.51 -29.19
N ARG A 104 -2.55 23.54 -30.45
CA ARG A 104 -2.43 24.77 -31.26
C ARG A 104 -3.42 24.70 -32.41
N HIS A 105 -4.29 25.69 -32.53
CA HIS A 105 -5.22 25.85 -33.64
C HIS A 105 -5.13 27.28 -34.18
N ASP A 106 -4.75 27.41 -35.45
CA ASP A 106 -4.46 28.69 -36.10
C ASP A 106 -3.49 29.57 -35.26
N GLU A 107 -3.93 30.76 -34.86
CA GLU A 107 -3.20 31.72 -34.02
C GLU A 107 -3.45 31.52 -32.50
N THR A 108 -4.20 30.48 -32.12
CA THR A 108 -4.59 30.22 -30.72
C THR A 108 -3.94 28.95 -30.17
N ALA A 109 -3.54 29.00 -28.90
CA ALA A 109 -3.04 27.84 -28.16
C ALA A 109 -3.93 27.61 -26.93
N ALA A 110 -4.20 26.35 -26.60
CA ALA A 110 -4.95 25.99 -25.41
C ALA A 110 -4.34 24.74 -24.77
N ILE A 111 -4.15 24.77 -23.45
CA ILE A 111 -3.85 23.53 -22.72
C ILE A 111 -5.15 22.77 -22.59
N VAL A 112 -5.18 21.52 -23.04
CA VAL A 112 -6.30 20.61 -22.83
C VAL A 112 -5.87 19.44 -21.95
N GLY A 113 -6.77 18.95 -21.11
CA GLY A 113 -6.42 17.86 -20.21
C GLY A 113 -7.57 17.24 -19.47
N HIS A 114 -7.20 16.24 -18.69
CA HIS A 114 -8.07 15.47 -17.81
C HIS A 114 -7.60 15.57 -16.37
N LEU A 115 -8.57 15.53 -15.47
CA LEU A 115 -8.35 15.36 -14.04
C LEU A 115 -9.13 14.14 -13.58
N ILE A 116 -8.46 13.18 -12.96
CA ILE A 116 -9.08 11.92 -12.52
C ILE A 116 -8.94 11.82 -11.01
N ASP A 117 -10.04 11.68 -10.29
CA ASP A 117 -10.04 11.39 -8.86
C ASP A 117 -9.65 9.93 -8.63
N ILE A 118 -8.50 9.73 -7.98
CA ILE A 118 -7.96 8.42 -7.62
C ILE A 118 -7.93 8.22 -6.10
N THR A 119 -8.65 9.03 -5.34
CA THR A 119 -8.66 9.00 -3.87
C THR A 119 -9.00 7.60 -3.36
N ASP A 120 -10.12 7.04 -3.82
CA ASP A 120 -10.58 5.70 -3.42
C ASP A 120 -9.59 4.62 -3.87
N VAL A 121 -9.08 4.71 -5.10
CA VAL A 121 -8.08 3.75 -5.64
C VAL A 121 -6.82 3.75 -4.79
N ARG A 122 -6.35 4.93 -4.36
CA ARG A 122 -5.16 5.07 -3.53
C ARG A 122 -5.42 4.58 -2.10
N GLN A 123 -6.57 4.89 -1.52
CA GLN A 123 -6.96 4.42 -0.19
C GLN A 123 -7.10 2.91 -0.15
N ASP A 124 -7.74 2.32 -1.17
CA ASP A 124 -7.86 0.88 -1.35
C ASP A 124 -6.50 0.20 -1.46
N ALA A 125 -5.58 0.76 -2.24
CA ALA A 125 -4.22 0.21 -2.38
C ALA A 125 -3.47 0.23 -1.04
N VAL A 126 -3.57 1.34 -0.29
CA VAL A 126 -2.96 1.47 1.04
C VAL A 126 -3.62 0.52 2.05
N ALA A 127 -4.94 0.37 2.02
CA ALA A 127 -5.66 -0.56 2.89
C ALA A 127 -5.24 -2.01 2.63
N ARG A 128 -5.13 -2.43 1.37
CA ARG A 128 -4.64 -3.78 1.01
C ARG A 128 -3.19 -4.01 1.43
N GLU A 129 -2.33 -3.01 1.31
CA GLU A 129 -0.94 -3.09 1.77
C GLU A 129 -0.87 -3.23 3.30
N LEU A 130 -1.69 -2.47 4.03
CA LEU A 130 -1.80 -2.58 5.49
C LEU A 130 -2.35 -3.94 5.92
N ASP A 131 -3.42 -4.43 5.28
CA ASP A 131 -4.00 -5.74 5.57
C ASP A 131 -2.97 -6.86 5.34
N GLY A 132 -2.23 -6.81 4.22
CA GLY A 132 -1.14 -7.75 3.95
C GLY A 132 0.00 -7.68 4.97
N ALA A 133 0.40 -6.47 5.38
CA ALA A 133 1.41 -6.30 6.43
C ALA A 133 0.94 -6.82 7.80
N VAL A 134 -0.35 -6.69 8.11
CA VAL A 134 -0.97 -7.21 9.33
C VAL A 134 -1.05 -8.73 9.28
N GLU A 135 -1.48 -9.31 8.16
CA GLU A 135 -1.52 -10.77 7.95
C GLU A 135 -0.12 -11.38 8.08
N ASP A 136 0.87 -10.82 7.39
CA ASP A 136 2.28 -11.20 7.53
C ASP A 136 2.73 -11.14 9.01
N PHE A 137 2.42 -10.06 9.72
CA PHE A 137 2.79 -9.91 11.13
C PHE A 137 2.12 -10.97 12.03
N VAL A 138 0.83 -11.25 11.81
CA VAL A 138 0.05 -12.24 12.57
C VAL A 138 0.57 -13.65 12.30
N GLU A 139 0.82 -14.02 11.04
CA GLU A 139 1.37 -15.32 10.67
C GLU A 139 2.73 -15.56 11.31
N HIS A 140 3.63 -14.58 11.27
CA HIS A 140 4.94 -14.70 11.92
C HIS A 140 4.83 -14.93 13.43
N ARG A 141 3.91 -14.24 14.11
CA ARG A 141 3.70 -14.43 15.54
C ARG A 141 3.09 -15.81 15.84
N ALA A 142 2.13 -16.26 15.04
CA ALA A 142 1.49 -17.56 15.22
C ALA A 142 2.50 -18.72 15.07
N VAL A 143 3.33 -18.69 14.03
CA VAL A 143 4.35 -19.72 13.77
C VAL A 143 5.41 -19.75 14.88
N ILE A 144 5.84 -18.58 15.38
CA ILE A 144 6.80 -18.50 16.50
C ILE A 144 6.19 -19.06 17.80
N GLU A 145 4.93 -18.75 18.10
CA GLU A 145 4.27 -19.27 19.30
C GLU A 145 4.02 -20.79 19.21
N GLN A 146 3.68 -21.31 18.02
CA GLN A 146 3.58 -22.76 17.80
C GLN A 146 4.92 -23.47 18.00
N ALA A 147 6.02 -22.92 17.45
CA ALA A 147 7.36 -23.46 17.63
C ALA A 147 7.78 -23.45 19.12
N LYS A 148 7.46 -22.39 19.87
CA LYS A 148 7.67 -22.36 21.32
C LYS A 148 6.86 -23.45 22.01
N GLY A 149 5.61 -23.67 21.64
CA GLY A 149 4.77 -24.76 22.16
C GLY A 149 5.37 -26.15 21.92
N VAL A 150 5.90 -26.40 20.71
CA VAL A 150 6.63 -27.63 20.37
C VAL A 150 7.85 -27.82 21.28
N LEU A 151 8.67 -26.79 21.48
CA LEU A 151 9.85 -26.87 22.34
C LEU A 151 9.49 -27.12 23.81
N VAL A 152 8.47 -26.43 24.32
CA VAL A 152 7.95 -26.64 25.67
C VAL A 152 7.50 -28.09 25.84
N GLN A 153 6.77 -28.66 24.88
CA GLN A 153 6.28 -30.03 24.94
C GLN A 153 7.41 -31.07 24.84
N LEU A 154 8.33 -30.94 23.88
CA LEU A 154 9.37 -31.94 23.62
C LEU A 154 10.49 -31.93 24.65
N TYR A 155 10.77 -30.77 25.24
CA TYR A 155 11.91 -30.56 26.14
C TYR A 155 11.51 -30.25 27.58
N SER A 156 10.22 -30.08 27.87
CA SER A 156 9.72 -29.71 29.20
C SER A 156 10.40 -28.46 29.75
N VAL A 157 10.65 -27.47 28.88
CA VAL A 157 11.26 -26.17 29.22
C VAL A 157 10.20 -25.09 29.34
N GLY A 158 10.49 -24.01 30.06
CA GLY A 158 9.60 -22.84 30.11
C GLY A 158 9.56 -22.03 28.80
N PRO A 159 8.52 -21.21 28.57
CA PRO A 159 8.38 -20.40 27.35
C PRO A 159 9.55 -19.45 27.08
N ASP A 160 10.15 -18.89 28.13
CA ASP A 160 11.31 -18.00 28.01
C ASP A 160 12.56 -18.75 27.55
N THR A 161 12.75 -19.98 28.03
CA THR A 161 13.83 -20.86 27.59
C THR A 161 13.60 -21.30 26.15
N ALA A 162 12.37 -21.67 25.77
CA ALA A 162 12.03 -21.98 24.38
C ALA A 162 12.30 -20.80 23.43
N TRP A 163 12.00 -19.57 23.86
CA TRP A 163 12.33 -18.37 23.12
C TRP A 163 13.83 -18.10 23.03
N ALA A 164 14.57 -18.28 24.13
CA ALA A 164 16.04 -18.18 24.13
C ALA A 164 16.68 -19.18 23.17
N ILE A 165 16.14 -20.41 23.12
CA ILE A 165 16.55 -21.46 22.18
C ILE A 165 16.34 -21.00 20.72
N LEU A 166 15.15 -20.50 20.36
CA LEU A 166 14.89 -19.98 19.01
C LEU A 166 15.83 -18.82 18.61
N ARG A 167 16.13 -17.91 19.53
CA ARG A 167 17.09 -16.80 19.28
C ARG A 167 18.53 -17.27 19.16
N ALA A 168 18.97 -18.22 19.98
CA ALA A 168 20.30 -18.81 19.87
C ALA A 168 20.48 -19.44 18.48
N PHE A 169 19.46 -20.15 17.98
CA PHE A 169 19.50 -20.72 16.64
C PHE A 169 19.49 -19.68 15.52
N SER A 170 18.77 -18.56 15.70
CA SER A 170 18.80 -17.45 14.76
C SER A 170 20.19 -16.83 14.67
N ALA A 171 20.84 -16.62 15.81
CA ALA A 171 22.20 -16.09 15.87
C ALA A 171 23.23 -17.04 15.22
N ASP A 172 23.15 -18.34 15.50
CA ASP A 172 24.12 -19.33 14.98
C ASP A 172 23.96 -19.64 13.49
N SER A 173 22.73 -19.53 12.95
CA SER A 173 22.43 -19.85 11.54
C SER A 173 22.30 -18.64 10.62
N ASN A 174 22.37 -17.41 11.17
CA ASN A 174 22.10 -16.15 10.47
C ASN A 174 20.77 -16.13 9.70
N ARG A 175 19.73 -16.80 10.22
CA ARG A 175 18.38 -16.86 9.64
C ARG A 175 17.38 -16.17 10.56
N LYS A 176 16.28 -15.64 9.98
CA LYS A 176 15.23 -15.01 10.78
C LYS A 176 14.56 -16.05 11.67
N VAL A 177 14.24 -15.67 12.91
CA VAL A 177 13.59 -16.56 13.90
C VAL A 177 12.30 -17.21 13.36
N ARG A 178 11.53 -16.48 12.54
CA ARG A 178 10.32 -17.00 11.87
C ARG A 178 10.60 -18.22 10.98
N ASP A 179 11.72 -18.24 10.28
CA ASP A 179 12.03 -19.29 9.30
C ASP A 179 12.46 -20.57 10.05
N ILE A 180 13.13 -20.40 11.19
CA ILE A 180 13.50 -21.49 12.11
C ILE A 180 12.25 -22.05 12.80
N ALA A 181 11.34 -21.17 13.24
CA ALA A 181 10.07 -21.57 13.82
C ALA A 181 9.22 -22.37 12.82
N GLY A 182 9.14 -21.95 11.56
CA GLY A 182 8.43 -22.68 10.51
C GLY A 182 8.98 -24.10 10.28
N LEU A 183 10.31 -24.24 10.20
CA LEU A 183 10.95 -25.56 10.08
C LEU A 183 10.64 -26.48 11.26
N LEU A 184 10.64 -25.92 12.47
CA LEU A 184 10.37 -26.69 13.68
C LEU A 184 8.91 -27.16 13.76
N VAL A 185 7.96 -26.32 13.34
CA VAL A 185 6.53 -26.66 13.30
C VAL A 185 6.26 -27.76 12.27
N VAL A 186 6.85 -27.66 11.06
CA VAL A 186 6.73 -28.70 10.02
C VAL A 186 7.32 -30.03 10.51
N ALA A 187 8.55 -30.00 11.05
CA ALA A 187 9.22 -31.18 11.58
C ALA A 187 8.46 -31.89 12.70
N ALA A 188 7.75 -31.14 13.54
CA ALA A 188 6.93 -31.67 14.61
C ALA A 188 5.60 -32.24 14.10
N GLY A 189 5.05 -31.69 13.01
CA GLY A 189 3.87 -32.22 12.32
C GLY A 189 4.12 -33.60 11.69
N ASP A 190 5.31 -33.82 11.15
CA ASP A 190 5.70 -35.09 10.51
C ASP A 190 6.09 -36.20 11.51
N ASN A 191 6.38 -35.88 12.78
CA ASN A 191 6.96 -36.79 13.78
C ASN A 191 6.16 -36.97 15.08
N LEU A 192 4.83 -37.12 15.00
CA LEU A 192 4.02 -37.58 16.14
C LEU A 192 4.12 -39.11 16.34
N THR A 193 5.34 -39.61 16.53
CA THR A 193 5.59 -40.88 17.23
C THR A 193 6.90 -40.78 18.01
N PRO A 194 6.85 -40.50 19.32
CA PRO A 194 8.03 -40.67 20.16
C PRO A 194 8.34 -42.17 20.23
N THR A 195 9.35 -42.61 19.48
CA THR A 195 10.01 -43.88 19.77
C THR A 195 10.57 -43.76 21.19
N ARG A 196 10.11 -44.62 22.10
CA ARG A 196 10.46 -44.61 23.52
C ARG A 196 11.98 -44.54 23.70
N GLY A 197 12.48 -43.37 24.08
CA GLY A 197 13.89 -43.12 24.35
C GLY A 197 14.16 -41.62 24.31
N ARG A 198 14.55 -41.06 25.47
CA ARG A 198 15.01 -39.69 25.74
C ARG A 198 15.13 -38.78 24.49
N SER A 199 14.31 -37.73 24.42
CA SER A 199 14.35 -36.72 23.35
C SER A 199 15.80 -36.24 23.13
N PRO A 200 16.33 -36.26 21.89
CA PRO A 200 17.67 -35.75 21.60
C PRO A 200 17.73 -34.27 22.00
N SER A 201 18.87 -33.81 22.54
CA SER A 201 19.00 -32.41 22.96
C SER A 201 18.59 -31.45 21.84
N PRO A 202 18.09 -30.23 22.15
CA PRO A 202 17.64 -29.27 21.14
C PRO A 202 18.65 -29.06 20.00
N HIS A 203 19.94 -29.07 20.35
CA HIS A 203 21.06 -28.98 19.40
C HIS A 203 21.12 -30.17 18.42
N VAL A 204 20.88 -31.41 18.88
CA VAL A 204 20.92 -32.63 18.06
C VAL A 204 19.66 -32.78 17.19
N MET A 205 18.48 -32.39 17.70
CA MET A 205 17.25 -32.36 16.90
C MET A 205 17.41 -31.44 15.69
N LEU A 206 18.02 -30.27 15.90
CA LEU A 206 18.18 -29.29 14.83
C LEU A 206 19.29 -29.67 13.85
N GLN A 207 20.42 -30.24 14.29
CA GLN A 207 21.39 -30.82 13.36
C GLN A 207 20.76 -31.83 12.39
N ARG A 208 19.78 -32.61 12.84
CA ARG A 208 19.02 -33.54 11.98
C ARG A 208 18.09 -32.80 11.00
N LEU A 209 17.35 -31.80 11.46
CA LEU A 209 16.50 -30.98 10.59
C LEU A 209 17.31 -30.18 9.55
N TYR A 210 18.54 -29.82 9.86
CA TYR A 210 19.46 -29.20 8.91
C TYR A 210 20.04 -30.19 7.89
N ALA A 211 20.26 -31.46 8.26
CA ALA A 211 20.77 -32.49 7.36
C ALA A 211 19.74 -32.93 6.29
N ASP A 212 18.45 -32.86 6.62
CA ASP A 212 17.34 -33.28 5.74
C ASP A 212 16.72 -32.13 4.92
N ALA A 213 17.18 -30.89 5.09
CA ALA A 213 16.71 -29.75 4.29
C ALA A 213 17.36 -29.75 2.89
N PRO A 214 16.59 -29.67 1.78
CA PRO A 214 17.16 -29.65 0.44
C PRO A 214 17.91 -28.32 0.23
N GLY A 215 19.24 -28.34 0.31
CA GLY A 215 20.04 -27.15 -0.03
C GLY A 215 21.47 -27.01 0.51
N THR A 216 22.02 -27.94 1.28
CA THR A 216 23.42 -27.84 1.76
C THR A 216 24.28 -29.01 1.30
N ALA A 217 24.46 -29.12 -0.02
CA ALA A 217 25.59 -29.84 -0.58
C ALA A 217 26.73 -28.85 -0.90
N ALA A 218 27.86 -29.09 -0.26
CA ALA A 218 29.22 -28.67 -0.61
C ALA A 218 29.58 -27.18 -0.53
N GLN A 219 30.33 -26.85 0.52
CA GLN A 219 31.61 -26.14 0.38
C GLN A 219 32.55 -26.58 1.50
N SER A 220 33.28 -27.65 1.23
CA SER A 220 34.53 -27.99 1.88
C SER A 220 35.50 -28.41 0.77
N GLY A 221 36.46 -27.52 0.49
CA GLY A 221 37.47 -27.61 -0.54
C GLY A 221 38.24 -26.31 -0.61
#